data_AF-A0A3B4GNR7-F1
#
_entry.id   AF-A0A3B4GNR7-F1
#
_cell.length_a   1.000
_cell.length_b   1.000
_cell.length_c   1.000
_cell.angle_alpha   90.00
_cell.angle_beta   90.00
_cell.angle_gamma   90.00
#
_symmetry.space_group_name_H-M   'P 1'
#
loop_
_entity.id
_entity.type
_entity.pdbx_description
1 polymer ?
#
loop_
_entity_poly.entity_id
_entity_poly.type
_entity_poly.pdbx_seq_one_letter_code
_entity_poly.pdbx_strand_id
1 'polypeptide(L)'
;MPGSGSGLSVQRCLTFTTGLVECLCFAGAVFGWASLVFVLKEEGYFSSLCVNGTGVNGTHILDCAGQDEQFSLIFTIASFMNNFLTLPNGFLFDRFGTTVTRMNTNVVTAVMFFVFSFSFLALAILLFPALSLLAVGGILFLMTNMQVGNLFGSRRSTIITLYNGAFDSSSALFLVIKLLHERGIALRSSFLFLSACSVVHLLRTFFLLPRKLIPYPLPDNYTYGYESTADVSNESALKVQIHLSTVIFTYLFAFFPHLCDLPSLSEKSFRDCLLSRFFMWHLLWLSVMQLRHYLFIGTLNPMLQRLTAGESSLVSQYTNAFAITQLCGVLCAPWNGLIMDRHKGKPRAEGESEQEVDLRATVLSLFLTALQCLLFSICASTPYLPLQYLTFVLQVLNRSFLYGGNAAFIICSVTSLPQLHIFKCIKGSLMLAADK
;
A
#
# COMPACT_ATOMS: atom_id res chain seq x y z
N MET A 1 -23.92 30.05 19.58
CA MET A 1 -23.52 28.79 18.93
C MET A 1 -22.00 28.73 18.76
N PRO A 2 -21.29 28.03 19.66
CA PRO A 2 -19.93 27.54 19.39
C PRO A 2 -19.82 26.07 19.83
N GLY A 3 -19.86 25.11 18.90
CA GLY A 3 -19.80 23.69 19.27
C GLY A 3 -19.68 22.67 18.14
N SER A 4 -20.15 23.00 16.93
CA SER A 4 -20.10 22.07 15.78
C SER A 4 -18.68 21.92 15.17
N GLY A 5 -17.84 22.96 15.22
CA GLY A 5 -16.52 22.93 14.59
C GLY A 5 -15.44 22.11 15.33
N SER A 6 -15.53 22.00 16.67
CA SER A 6 -14.54 21.26 17.46
C SER A 6 -14.75 19.75 17.38
N GLY A 7 -16.00 19.27 17.42
CA GLY A 7 -16.35 17.85 17.31
C GLY A 7 -15.90 17.24 15.98
N LEU A 8 -16.15 17.94 14.87
CA LEU A 8 -15.75 17.49 13.53
C LEU A 8 -14.23 17.41 13.36
N SER A 9 -13.49 18.35 13.95
CA SER A 9 -12.02 18.36 13.94
C SER A 9 -11.45 17.18 14.73
N VAL A 10 -12.00 16.91 15.92
CA VAL A 10 -11.63 15.76 16.75
C VAL A 10 -11.92 14.45 16.02
N GLN A 11 -13.08 14.31 15.38
CA GLN A 11 -13.44 13.12 14.62
C GLN A 11 -12.47 12.87 13.45
N ARG A 12 -12.12 13.91 12.68
CA ARG A 12 -11.12 13.80 11.60
C ARG A 12 -9.75 13.37 12.11
N CYS A 13 -9.30 13.96 13.22
CA CYS A 13 -8.05 13.58 13.86
C CYS A 13 -8.08 12.12 14.32
N LEU A 14 -9.16 11.69 14.95
CA LEU A 14 -9.32 10.33 15.46
C LEU A 14 -9.40 9.30 14.32
N THR A 15 -10.13 9.58 13.24
CA THR A 15 -10.17 8.74 12.02
C THR A 15 -8.79 8.58 11.40
N PHE A 16 -8.02 9.67 11.36
CA PHE A 16 -6.65 9.67 10.85
C PHE A 16 -5.71 8.84 11.73
N THR A 17 -5.62 9.16 13.02
CA THR A 17 -4.71 8.49 13.97
C THR A 17 -5.02 7.00 14.10
N THR A 18 -6.29 6.62 14.25
CA THR A 18 -6.68 5.20 14.31
C THR A 18 -6.38 4.47 13.00
N GLY A 19 -6.50 5.15 11.86
CA GLY A 19 -6.08 4.59 10.57
C GLY A 19 -4.58 4.38 10.49
N LEU A 20 -3.77 5.31 11.01
CA LEU A 20 -2.31 5.16 11.01
C LEU A 20 -1.90 3.95 11.87
N VAL A 21 -2.50 3.80 13.05
CA VAL A 21 -2.28 2.63 13.91
C VAL A 21 -2.72 1.34 13.22
N GLU A 22 -3.88 1.34 12.55
CA GLU A 22 -4.33 0.20 11.75
C GLU A 22 -3.33 -0.17 10.65
N CYS A 23 -2.83 0.82 9.90
CA CYS A 23 -1.82 0.58 8.87
C CYS A 23 -0.51 0.06 9.46
N LEU A 24 -0.03 0.65 10.55
CA LEU A 24 1.18 0.24 11.27
C LEU A 24 1.09 -1.18 11.79
N CYS A 25 -0.06 -1.60 12.31
CA CYS A 25 -0.17 -2.91 12.94
C CYS A 25 -0.54 -4.03 11.97
N PHE A 26 -1.27 -3.76 10.88
CA PHE A 26 -1.91 -4.83 10.10
C PHE A 26 -1.74 -4.75 8.58
N ALA A 27 -1.30 -3.62 8.02
CA ALA A 27 -1.41 -3.42 6.58
C ALA A 27 -0.19 -3.95 5.80
N GLY A 28 1.03 -3.79 6.30
CA GLY A 28 2.26 -4.19 5.58
C GLY A 28 3.12 -5.22 6.29
N ALA A 29 2.56 -5.96 7.25
CA ALA A 29 3.27 -6.98 8.02
C ALA A 29 3.96 -8.03 7.14
N VAL A 30 3.40 -8.35 5.97
CA VAL A 30 3.99 -9.29 4.98
C VAL A 30 5.44 -8.94 4.63
N PHE A 31 5.82 -7.66 4.63
CA PHE A 31 7.19 -7.23 4.28
C PHE A 31 8.21 -7.42 5.40
N GLY A 32 7.75 -7.79 6.60
CA GLY A 32 8.58 -8.25 7.72
C GLY A 32 8.90 -9.73 7.65
N TRP A 33 8.58 -10.41 6.53
CA TRP A 33 8.70 -11.86 6.35
C TRP A 33 10.05 -12.41 6.81
N ALA A 34 11.15 -11.69 6.58
CA ALA A 34 12.47 -12.11 7.01
C ALA A 34 12.57 -12.39 8.52
N SER A 35 11.91 -11.60 9.36
CA SER A 35 11.86 -11.85 10.82
C SER A 35 11.06 -13.11 11.16
N LEU A 36 9.96 -13.33 10.45
CA LEU A 36 9.11 -14.50 10.68
C LEU A 36 9.78 -15.80 10.18
N VAL A 37 10.50 -15.76 9.05
CA VAL A 37 11.27 -16.92 8.53
C VAL A 37 12.28 -17.40 9.55
N PHE A 38 12.96 -16.50 10.26
CA PHE A 38 13.89 -16.88 11.32
C PHE A 38 13.19 -17.73 12.40
N VAL A 39 12.04 -17.28 12.88
CA VAL A 39 11.23 -18.01 13.88
C VAL A 39 10.72 -19.34 13.32
N LEU A 40 10.24 -19.36 12.08
CA LEU A 40 9.73 -20.59 11.45
C LEU A 40 10.84 -21.64 11.27
N LYS A 41 12.08 -21.20 11.01
CA LYS A 41 13.24 -22.09 10.97
C LYS A 41 13.56 -22.67 12.35
N GLU A 42 13.52 -21.86 13.42
CA GLU A 42 13.71 -22.34 14.80
C GLU A 42 12.63 -23.36 15.21
N GLU A 43 11.39 -23.14 14.80
CA GLU A 43 10.26 -24.07 14.99
C GLU A 43 10.31 -25.29 14.02
N GLY A 44 11.33 -25.41 13.17
CA GLY A 44 11.54 -26.58 12.32
C GLY A 44 10.59 -26.72 11.12
N TYR A 45 9.94 -25.64 10.68
CA TYR A 45 9.12 -25.67 9.46
C TYR A 45 9.94 -26.03 8.23
N PHE A 46 9.44 -26.95 7.40
CA PHE A 46 10.13 -27.47 6.22
C PHE A 46 11.53 -28.07 6.49
N SER A 47 11.86 -28.40 7.75
CA SER A 47 13.15 -29.02 8.11
C SER A 47 13.41 -30.36 7.40
N SER A 48 12.35 -31.05 6.97
CA SER A 48 12.44 -32.28 6.16
C SER A 48 13.10 -32.09 4.80
N LEU A 49 13.21 -30.85 4.32
CA LEU A 49 13.89 -30.51 3.06
C LEU A 49 15.37 -30.22 3.25
N CYS A 50 15.87 -30.23 4.49
CA CYS A 50 17.30 -30.15 4.75
C CYS A 50 17.93 -31.53 4.55
N VAL A 51 19.05 -31.58 3.83
CA VAL A 51 19.78 -32.80 3.50
C VAL A 51 21.20 -32.75 4.08
N ASN A 52 21.71 -33.90 4.52
CA ASN A 52 23.09 -34.02 4.96
C ASN A 52 24.00 -34.03 3.73
N GLY A 53 24.66 -32.90 3.47
CA GLY A 53 25.69 -32.78 2.45
C GLY A 53 27.09 -33.08 3.01
N THR A 54 28.00 -33.53 2.15
CA THR A 54 29.43 -33.60 2.44
C THR A 54 30.11 -32.35 1.90
N GLY A 55 30.65 -31.51 2.79
CA GLY A 55 31.45 -30.36 2.42
C GLY A 55 32.77 -30.76 1.75
N VAL A 56 33.44 -29.80 1.11
CA VAL A 56 34.71 -30.00 0.37
C VAL A 56 35.83 -30.62 1.23
N ASN A 57 35.74 -30.48 2.56
CA ASN A 57 36.69 -31.04 3.53
C ASN A 57 36.22 -32.36 4.19
N GLY A 58 35.17 -33.00 3.67
CA GLY A 58 34.60 -34.22 4.26
C GLY A 58 33.75 -33.99 5.52
N THR A 59 33.50 -32.74 5.89
CA THR A 59 32.62 -32.38 7.01
C THR A 59 31.15 -32.51 6.61
N HIS A 60 30.32 -33.13 7.46
CA HIS A 60 28.86 -33.12 7.27
C HIS A 60 28.32 -31.71 7.45
N ILE A 61 27.81 -31.11 6.37
CA ILE A 61 27.15 -29.81 6.38
C ILE A 61 25.67 -30.07 6.13
N LEU A 62 24.80 -29.56 7.00
CA LEU A 62 23.37 -29.60 6.78
C LEU A 62 23.02 -28.56 5.71
N ASP A 63 22.67 -29.02 4.51
CA ASP A 63 22.23 -28.17 3.41
C ASP A 63 20.71 -27.99 3.49
N CYS A 64 20.27 -26.75 3.71
CA CYS A 64 18.86 -26.38 3.81
C CYS A 64 18.38 -25.52 2.63
N ALA A 65 19.05 -25.56 1.48
CA ALA A 65 18.65 -24.77 0.31
C ALA A 65 17.18 -25.00 -0.10
N GLY A 66 16.68 -26.24 -0.03
CA GLY A 66 15.28 -26.56 -0.34
C GLY A 66 14.28 -25.95 0.66
N GLN A 67 14.65 -25.84 1.93
CA GLN A 67 13.85 -25.15 2.95
C GLN A 67 13.72 -23.66 2.64
N ASP A 68 14.84 -23.04 2.27
CA ASP A 68 14.91 -21.62 1.89
C ASP A 68 14.16 -21.30 0.60
N GLU A 69 14.19 -22.22 -0.36
CA GLU A 69 13.42 -22.13 -1.59
C GLU A 69 11.92 -22.10 -1.28
N GLN A 70 11.42 -22.96 -0.38
CA GLN A 70 10.02 -22.94 0.02
C GLN A 70 9.62 -21.61 0.67
N PHE A 71 10.41 -21.08 1.61
CA PHE A 71 10.12 -19.79 2.23
C PHE A 71 10.14 -18.63 1.23
N SER A 72 11.07 -18.66 0.27
CA SER A 72 11.15 -17.67 -0.81
C SER A 72 9.93 -17.77 -1.74
N LEU A 73 9.47 -18.99 -2.04
CA LEU A 73 8.30 -19.24 -2.87
C LEU A 73 7.00 -18.75 -2.20
N ILE A 74 6.82 -19.03 -0.90
CA ILE A 74 5.68 -18.54 -0.12
C ILE A 74 5.58 -17.01 -0.21
N PHE A 75 6.70 -16.30 0.00
CA PHE A 75 6.75 -14.84 -0.11
C PHE A 75 6.48 -14.35 -1.54
N THR A 76 7.00 -15.06 -2.54
CA THR A 76 6.80 -14.72 -3.95
C THR A 76 5.33 -14.82 -4.35
N ILE A 77 4.65 -15.91 -3.96
CA ILE A 77 3.23 -16.10 -4.22
C ILE A 77 2.39 -15.05 -3.49
N ALA A 78 2.68 -14.79 -2.21
CA ALA A 78 1.98 -13.76 -1.44
C ALA A 78 2.14 -12.36 -2.07
N SER A 79 3.35 -12.02 -2.49
CA SER A 79 3.64 -10.76 -3.19
C SER A 79 2.94 -10.69 -4.54
N PHE A 80 2.90 -11.78 -5.32
CA PHE A 80 2.14 -11.83 -6.56
C PHE A 80 0.64 -11.61 -6.32
N MET A 81 0.06 -12.32 -5.35
CA MET A 81 -1.35 -12.18 -4.95
C MET A 81 -1.69 -10.75 -4.50
N ASN A 82 -0.79 -10.10 -3.75
CA ASN A 82 -0.94 -8.69 -3.35
C ASN A 82 -1.19 -7.77 -4.55
N ASN A 83 -0.38 -7.90 -5.60
CA ASN A 83 -0.50 -7.06 -6.79
C ASN A 83 -1.65 -7.50 -7.69
N PHE A 84 -1.80 -8.81 -7.92
CA PHE A 84 -2.83 -9.37 -8.81
C PHE A 84 -4.25 -9.04 -8.32
N LEU A 85 -4.49 -9.19 -7.02
CA LEU A 85 -5.80 -8.94 -6.43
C LEU A 85 -6.06 -7.46 -6.13
N THR A 86 -5.07 -6.56 -6.31
CA THR A 86 -5.27 -5.11 -6.14
C THR A 86 -6.33 -4.58 -7.10
N LEU A 87 -6.35 -5.01 -8.37
CA LEU A 87 -7.32 -4.52 -9.35
C LEU A 87 -8.77 -4.99 -9.07
N PRO A 88 -9.04 -6.29 -8.84
CA PRO A 88 -10.35 -6.75 -8.40
C PRO A 88 -10.84 -6.08 -7.12
N ASN A 89 -9.95 -5.90 -6.15
CA ASN A 89 -10.26 -5.23 -4.89
C ASN A 89 -10.53 -3.74 -5.08
N GLY A 90 -9.85 -3.08 -6.02
CA GLY A 90 -10.15 -1.71 -6.40
C GLY A 90 -11.54 -1.57 -7.01
N PHE A 91 -11.91 -2.50 -7.92
CA PHE A 91 -13.27 -2.55 -8.46
C PHE A 91 -14.33 -2.77 -7.36
N LEU A 92 -14.06 -3.66 -6.41
CA LEU A 92 -14.94 -3.89 -5.25
C LEU A 92 -15.14 -2.59 -4.45
N PHE A 93 -14.04 -1.89 -4.15
CA PHE A 93 -14.05 -0.62 -3.42
C PHE A 93 -14.81 0.49 -4.15
N ASP A 94 -14.60 0.63 -5.45
CA ASP A 94 -15.25 1.66 -6.24
C ASP A 94 -16.75 1.39 -6.41
N ARG A 95 -17.15 0.11 -6.56
CA ARG A 95 -18.54 -0.28 -6.82
C ARG A 95 -19.39 -0.32 -5.56
N PHE A 96 -18.88 -0.92 -4.49
CA PHE A 96 -19.65 -1.20 -3.27
C PHE A 96 -19.31 -0.25 -2.12
N GLY A 97 -18.25 0.52 -2.24
CA GLY A 97 -17.83 1.50 -1.25
C GLY A 97 -17.08 0.91 -0.06
N THR A 98 -16.78 1.77 0.91
CA THR A 98 -15.86 1.47 2.01
C THR A 98 -16.36 0.39 2.96
N THR A 99 -17.63 0.41 3.36
CA THR A 99 -18.11 -0.56 4.37
C THR A 99 -18.03 -1.99 3.86
N VAL A 100 -18.48 -2.26 2.64
CA VAL A 100 -18.46 -3.62 2.06
C VAL A 100 -17.03 -4.11 1.90
N THR A 101 -16.16 -3.28 1.33
CA THR A 101 -14.75 -3.64 1.16
C THR A 101 -14.09 -3.91 2.50
N ARG A 102 -14.33 -3.09 3.52
CA ARG A 102 -13.75 -3.30 4.86
C ARG A 102 -14.31 -4.52 5.58
N MET A 103 -15.59 -4.85 5.41
CA MET A 103 -16.13 -6.11 5.92
C MET A 103 -15.41 -7.31 5.28
N ASN A 104 -15.21 -7.28 3.96
CA ASN A 104 -14.41 -8.29 3.27
C ASN A 104 -12.96 -8.35 3.82
N THR A 105 -12.30 -7.20 3.98
CA THR A 105 -10.94 -7.13 4.56
C THR A 105 -10.86 -7.72 5.96
N ASN A 106 -11.84 -7.43 6.82
CA ASN A 106 -11.88 -7.96 8.18
C ASN A 106 -12.05 -9.48 8.19
N VAL A 107 -12.91 -10.03 7.32
CA VAL A 107 -13.09 -11.48 7.17
C VAL A 107 -11.79 -12.13 6.68
N VAL A 108 -11.19 -11.60 5.62
CA VAL A 108 -9.92 -12.11 5.06
C VAL A 108 -8.81 -12.10 6.12
N THR A 109 -8.71 -11.02 6.90
CA THR A 109 -7.71 -10.87 7.96
C THR A 109 -7.95 -11.83 9.12
N ALA A 110 -9.21 -12.00 9.55
CA ALA A 110 -9.57 -12.94 10.62
C ALA A 110 -9.28 -14.39 10.21
N VAL A 111 -9.66 -14.79 8.99
CA VAL A 111 -9.35 -16.12 8.43
C VAL A 111 -7.84 -16.33 8.36
N MET A 112 -7.08 -15.33 7.92
CA MET A 112 -5.63 -15.41 7.86
C MET A 112 -4.99 -15.68 9.22
N PHE A 113 -5.32 -14.89 10.25
CA PHE A 113 -4.76 -15.09 11.59
C PHE A 113 -5.18 -16.42 12.20
N PHE A 114 -6.41 -16.87 11.91
CA PHE A 114 -6.88 -18.19 12.30
C PHE A 114 -6.03 -19.29 11.64
N VAL A 115 -5.84 -19.26 10.32
CA VAL A 115 -5.01 -20.24 9.60
C VAL A 115 -3.56 -20.24 10.11
N PHE A 116 -2.96 -19.06 10.34
CA PHE A 116 -1.61 -18.95 10.93
C PHE A 116 -1.53 -19.56 12.34
N SER A 117 -2.55 -19.36 13.18
CA SER A 117 -2.57 -19.87 14.55
C SER A 117 -2.62 -21.40 14.63
N PHE A 118 -3.18 -22.06 13.63
CA PHE A 118 -3.27 -23.52 13.53
C PHE A 118 -2.23 -24.13 12.58
N SER A 119 -1.32 -23.32 12.06
CA SER A 119 -0.14 -23.81 11.37
C SER A 119 0.78 -24.51 12.38
N PHE A 120 1.16 -25.76 12.08
CA PHE A 120 2.20 -26.51 12.79
C PHE A 120 3.04 -27.27 11.76
N LEU A 121 4.13 -27.93 12.18
CA LEU A 121 5.13 -28.50 11.27
C LEU A 121 4.53 -29.39 10.17
N ALA A 122 3.57 -30.26 10.50
CA ALA A 122 2.95 -31.16 9.51
C ALA A 122 1.98 -30.43 8.54
N LEU A 123 1.54 -29.22 8.88
CA LEU A 123 0.68 -28.37 8.06
C LEU A 123 1.42 -27.11 7.59
N ALA A 124 2.74 -27.14 7.46
CA ALA A 124 3.56 -26.02 6.98
C ALA A 124 3.08 -25.44 5.64
N ILE A 125 2.41 -26.25 4.81
CA ILE A 125 1.80 -25.83 3.53
C ILE A 125 0.69 -24.77 3.74
N LEU A 126 0.06 -24.69 4.92
CA LEU A 126 -0.92 -23.65 5.23
C LEU A 126 -0.31 -22.23 5.26
N LEU A 127 1.02 -22.10 5.34
CA LEU A 127 1.70 -20.81 5.23
C LEU A 127 1.49 -20.14 3.86
N PHE A 128 1.29 -20.91 2.79
CA PHE A 128 1.02 -20.38 1.44
C PHE A 128 -0.26 -19.55 1.38
N PRO A 129 -1.45 -20.11 1.69
CA PRO A 129 -2.68 -19.33 1.72
C PRO A 129 -2.66 -18.29 2.85
N ALA A 130 -2.05 -18.58 4.00
CA ALA A 130 -2.03 -17.64 5.13
C ALA A 130 -1.27 -16.34 4.78
N LEU A 131 -0.07 -16.44 4.22
CA LEU A 131 0.70 -15.25 3.85
C LEU A 131 0.06 -14.50 2.68
N SER A 132 -0.56 -15.23 1.74
CA SER A 132 -1.30 -14.62 0.62
C SER A 132 -2.49 -13.80 1.12
N LEU A 133 -3.30 -14.35 2.03
CA LEU A 133 -4.43 -13.64 2.63
C LEU A 133 -3.97 -12.44 3.46
N LEU A 134 -2.81 -12.53 4.14
CA LEU A 134 -2.21 -11.40 4.88
C LEU A 134 -1.88 -10.25 3.93
N ALA A 135 -1.23 -10.55 2.80
CA ALA A 135 -0.86 -9.54 1.82
C ALA A 135 -2.10 -8.85 1.23
N VAL A 136 -3.11 -9.63 0.85
CA VAL A 136 -4.37 -9.13 0.27
C VAL A 136 -5.19 -8.31 1.27
N GLY A 137 -5.33 -8.78 2.51
CA GLY A 137 -6.02 -8.02 3.57
C GLY A 137 -5.27 -6.73 3.88
N GLY A 138 -3.94 -6.79 3.89
CA GLY A 138 -3.08 -5.66 4.19
C GLY A 138 -3.18 -4.50 3.19
N ILE A 139 -3.10 -4.79 1.88
CA ILE A 139 -3.25 -3.76 0.84
C ILE A 139 -4.66 -3.14 0.82
N LEU A 140 -5.69 -3.93 1.15
CA LEU A 140 -7.06 -3.44 1.29
C LEU A 140 -7.22 -2.45 2.46
N PHE A 141 -6.56 -2.71 3.60
CA PHE A 141 -6.52 -1.73 4.69
C PHE A 141 -5.87 -0.43 4.26
N LEU A 142 -4.74 -0.49 3.55
CA LEU A 142 -4.10 0.71 3.02
C LEU A 142 -5.04 1.47 2.06
N MET A 143 -5.63 0.77 1.08
CA MET A 143 -6.52 1.37 0.08
C MET A 143 -7.71 2.09 0.72
N THR A 144 -8.39 1.43 1.68
CA THR A 144 -9.55 2.01 2.37
C THR A 144 -9.17 3.17 3.30
N ASN A 145 -7.91 3.27 3.72
CA ASN A 145 -7.40 4.40 4.52
C ASN A 145 -6.92 5.59 3.67
N MET A 146 -6.46 5.38 2.44
CA MET A 146 -5.98 6.49 1.59
C MET A 146 -7.04 7.58 1.35
N GLN A 147 -8.33 7.22 1.28
CA GLN A 147 -9.43 8.20 1.11
C GLN A 147 -9.54 9.19 2.28
N VAL A 148 -9.03 8.86 3.48
CA VAL A 148 -9.02 9.76 4.65
C VAL A 148 -8.22 11.03 4.34
N GLY A 149 -7.25 10.96 3.42
CA GLY A 149 -6.55 12.15 2.93
C GLY A 149 -7.47 13.22 2.35
N ASN A 150 -8.63 12.83 1.79
CA ASN A 150 -9.61 13.79 1.24
C ASN A 150 -10.19 14.71 2.33
N LEU A 151 -10.19 14.30 3.60
CA LEU A 151 -10.70 15.09 4.73
C LEU A 151 -9.85 16.33 5.08
N PHE A 152 -8.62 16.39 4.54
CA PHE A 152 -7.60 17.38 4.95
C PHE A 152 -7.17 18.32 3.82
N GLY A 153 -7.94 18.41 2.74
CA GLY A 153 -7.79 19.43 1.69
C GLY A 153 -6.35 19.56 1.19
N SER A 154 -5.70 20.70 1.46
CA SER A 154 -4.33 21.01 1.03
C SER A 154 -3.25 20.03 1.55
N ARG A 155 -3.51 19.30 2.64
CA ARG A 155 -2.58 18.31 3.22
C ARG A 155 -2.87 16.87 2.79
N ARG A 156 -3.74 16.67 1.79
CA ARG A 156 -4.15 15.36 1.28
C ARG A 156 -2.97 14.47 0.88
N SER A 157 -2.03 15.01 0.10
CA SER A 157 -0.85 14.29 -0.39
C SER A 157 0.00 13.78 0.79
N THR A 158 0.28 14.65 1.76
CA THR A 158 1.06 14.31 2.97
C THR A 158 0.40 13.21 3.80
N ILE A 159 -0.93 13.20 3.91
CA ILE A 159 -1.65 12.16 4.66
C ILE A 159 -1.61 10.82 3.95
N ILE A 160 -1.77 10.82 2.61
CA ILE A 160 -1.65 9.60 1.81
C ILE A 160 -0.23 9.04 1.91
N THR A 161 0.81 9.87 1.86
CA THR A 161 2.19 9.41 2.02
C THR A 161 2.47 8.91 3.44
N LEU A 162 1.91 9.51 4.48
CA LEU A 162 1.99 8.98 5.85
C LEU A 162 1.34 7.60 5.99
N TYR A 163 0.20 7.35 5.34
CA TYR A 163 -0.39 6.00 5.30
C TYR A 163 0.50 4.96 4.59
N ASN A 164 1.13 5.34 3.48
CA ASN A 164 2.11 4.47 2.81
C ASN A 164 3.33 4.20 3.71
N GLY A 165 3.83 5.22 4.41
CA GLY A 165 4.91 5.04 5.38
C GLY A 165 4.52 4.11 6.52
N ALA A 166 3.30 4.27 7.06
CA ALA A 166 2.76 3.38 8.09
C ALA A 166 2.62 1.93 7.61
N PHE A 167 2.18 1.75 6.37
CA PHE A 167 2.16 0.44 5.72
C PHE A 167 3.55 -0.18 5.62
N ASP A 168 4.55 0.57 5.14
CA ASP A 168 5.91 0.04 5.03
C ASP A 168 6.51 -0.33 6.39
N SER A 169 6.27 0.49 7.42
CA SER A 169 6.71 0.25 8.79
C SER A 169 5.97 -0.88 9.52
N SER A 170 4.86 -1.36 8.96
CA SER A 170 4.10 -2.46 9.53
C SER A 170 4.82 -3.80 9.53
N SER A 171 5.83 -3.94 8.68
CA SER A 171 6.79 -5.05 8.69
C SER A 171 7.39 -5.33 10.08
N ALA A 172 7.49 -4.31 10.95
CA ALA A 172 7.96 -4.47 12.32
C ALA A 172 7.05 -5.35 13.20
N LEU A 173 5.80 -5.60 12.82
CA LEU A 173 4.93 -6.54 13.53
C LEU A 173 5.61 -7.91 13.68
N PHE A 174 6.19 -8.43 12.61
CA PHE A 174 6.86 -9.73 12.64
C PHE A 174 8.18 -9.71 13.41
N LEU A 175 8.84 -8.55 13.52
CA LEU A 175 9.94 -8.38 14.47
C LEU A 175 9.45 -8.46 15.91
N VAL A 176 8.33 -7.80 16.25
CA VAL A 176 7.75 -7.89 17.60
C VAL A 176 7.40 -9.35 17.92
N ILE A 177 6.78 -10.08 16.99
CA ILE A 177 6.50 -11.52 17.16
C ILE A 177 7.80 -12.31 17.38
N LYS A 178 8.84 -12.06 16.59
CA LYS A 178 10.16 -12.69 16.77
C LYS A 178 10.74 -12.45 18.15
N LEU A 179 10.77 -11.20 18.62
CA LEU A 179 11.29 -10.84 19.94
C LEU A 179 10.46 -11.43 21.10
N LEU A 180 9.13 -11.57 20.92
CA LEU A 180 8.27 -12.26 21.88
C LEU A 180 8.55 -13.76 21.89
N HIS A 181 8.81 -14.35 20.74
CA HIS A 181 9.14 -15.77 20.60
C HIS A 181 10.47 -16.12 21.26
N GLU A 182 11.51 -15.30 21.08
CA GLU A 182 12.81 -15.43 21.76
C GLU A 182 12.67 -15.36 23.29
N ARG A 183 11.59 -14.76 23.82
CA ARG A 183 11.27 -14.72 25.25
C ARG A 183 10.38 -15.89 25.73
N GLY A 184 10.12 -16.87 24.87
CA GLY A 184 9.35 -18.07 25.18
C GLY A 184 7.85 -17.98 24.90
N ILE A 185 7.36 -16.93 24.24
CA ILE A 185 5.94 -16.86 23.83
C ILE A 185 5.74 -17.66 22.55
N ALA A 186 4.87 -18.67 22.61
CA ALA A 186 4.56 -19.51 21.45
C ALA A 186 3.98 -18.67 20.28
N LEU A 187 4.41 -18.98 19.05
CA LEU A 187 3.97 -18.29 17.83
C LEU A 187 2.43 -18.29 17.68
N ARG A 188 1.79 -19.41 18.04
CA ARG A 188 0.33 -19.57 18.06
C ARG A 188 -0.36 -18.53 18.95
N SER A 189 0.17 -18.28 20.15
CA SER A 189 -0.41 -17.31 21.09
C SER A 189 -0.36 -15.89 20.53
N SER A 190 0.74 -15.53 19.87
CA SER A 190 0.89 -14.23 19.20
C SER A 190 -0.15 -14.01 18.11
N PHE A 191 -0.39 -15.01 17.24
CA PHE A 191 -1.40 -14.89 16.18
C PHE A 191 -2.84 -14.93 16.69
N LEU A 192 -3.14 -15.68 17.77
CA LEU A 192 -4.44 -15.63 18.44
C LEU A 192 -4.71 -14.25 19.05
N PHE A 193 -3.69 -13.64 19.66
CA PHE A 193 -3.77 -12.27 20.16
C PHE A 193 -4.08 -11.27 19.03
N LEU A 194 -3.37 -11.36 17.91
CA LEU A 194 -3.65 -10.51 16.73
C LEU A 194 -5.04 -10.73 16.15
N SER A 195 -5.52 -11.97 16.14
CA SER A 195 -6.90 -12.30 15.77
C SER A 195 -7.91 -11.61 16.68
N ALA A 196 -7.70 -11.62 18.01
CA ALA A 196 -8.55 -10.90 18.96
C ALA A 196 -8.50 -9.37 18.74
N CYS A 197 -7.31 -8.80 18.49
CA CYS A 197 -7.16 -7.38 18.18
C CYS A 197 -7.89 -6.95 16.90
N SER A 198 -8.10 -7.87 15.95
CA SER A 198 -8.77 -7.56 14.68
C SER A 198 -10.22 -7.08 14.84
N VAL A 199 -10.86 -7.33 15.99
CA VAL A 199 -12.18 -6.79 16.35
C VAL A 199 -12.20 -5.25 16.35
N VAL A 200 -11.07 -4.62 16.65
CA VAL A 200 -10.93 -3.14 16.60
C VAL A 200 -11.21 -2.60 15.19
N HIS A 201 -10.86 -3.35 14.14
CA HIS A 201 -11.13 -2.96 12.76
C HIS A 201 -12.63 -2.91 12.44
N LEU A 202 -13.42 -3.81 13.03
CA LEU A 202 -14.88 -3.81 12.89
C LEU A 202 -15.46 -2.54 13.50
N LEU A 203 -15.07 -2.22 14.73
CA LEU A 203 -15.50 -1.00 15.42
C LEU A 203 -15.16 0.24 14.59
N ARG A 204 -13.90 0.37 14.14
CA ARG A 204 -13.48 1.50 13.30
C ARG A 204 -14.30 1.61 12.01
N THR A 205 -14.63 0.49 11.39
CA THR A 205 -15.41 0.46 10.14
C THR A 205 -16.81 1.04 10.31
N PHE A 206 -17.48 0.74 11.43
CA PHE A 206 -18.85 1.20 11.66
C PHE A 206 -18.93 2.59 12.29
N PHE A 207 -17.99 2.96 13.17
CA PHE A 207 -18.09 4.20 13.94
C PHE A 207 -17.31 5.38 13.33
N LEU A 208 -16.22 5.13 12.59
CA LEU A 208 -15.25 6.16 12.18
C LEU A 208 -15.05 6.29 10.68
N LEU A 209 -15.72 5.48 9.86
CA LEU A 209 -15.59 5.55 8.40
C LEU A 209 -16.96 5.73 7.73
N PRO A 210 -17.01 6.39 6.56
CA PRO A 210 -18.25 6.52 5.80
C PRO A 210 -18.66 5.18 5.18
N ARG A 211 -19.95 5.05 4.84
CA ARG A 211 -20.47 3.84 4.17
C ARG A 211 -19.93 3.66 2.75
N LYS A 212 -19.82 4.75 1.99
CA LYS A 212 -19.40 4.77 0.59
C LYS A 212 -17.98 5.31 0.44
N LEU A 213 -17.78 6.48 -0.18
CA LEU A 213 -16.49 7.10 -0.42
C LEU A 213 -16.45 8.48 0.21
N ILE A 214 -15.27 8.95 0.63
CA ILE A 214 -15.07 10.35 1.01
C ILE A 214 -14.91 11.18 -0.28
N PRO A 215 -15.85 12.08 -0.61
CA PRO A 215 -15.78 12.88 -1.83
C PRO A 215 -14.59 13.87 -1.80
N TYR A 216 -14.12 14.26 -2.98
CA TYR A 216 -13.11 15.31 -3.14
C TYR A 216 -13.47 16.19 -4.36
N PRO A 217 -13.65 17.50 -4.24
CA PRO A 217 -13.60 18.31 -3.01
C PRO A 217 -14.72 17.95 -2.01
N LEU A 218 -14.52 18.31 -0.73
CA LEU A 218 -15.49 18.05 0.33
C LEU A 218 -16.68 19.02 0.22
N PRO A 219 -17.94 18.54 0.29
CA PRO A 219 -19.11 19.39 0.43
C PRO A 219 -19.09 20.19 1.75
N ASP A 220 -19.73 21.35 1.75
CA ASP A 220 -19.94 22.14 2.97
C ASP A 220 -20.75 21.32 4.00
N ASN A 221 -20.30 21.34 5.26
CA ASN A 221 -20.89 20.58 6.38
C ASN A 221 -20.91 19.04 6.19
N TYR A 222 -19.93 18.47 5.47
CA TYR A 222 -19.78 17.01 5.38
C TYR A 222 -19.52 16.35 6.74
N THR A 223 -20.44 15.49 7.17
CA THR A 223 -20.37 14.61 8.35
C THR A 223 -20.28 13.15 7.93
N TYR A 224 -19.62 12.31 8.73
CA TYR A 224 -19.48 10.87 8.48
C TYR A 224 -19.40 10.10 9.81
N GLY A 225 -19.39 8.76 9.77
CA GLY A 225 -19.30 7.92 10.98
C GLY A 225 -20.63 7.79 11.72
N TYR A 226 -20.57 7.56 13.04
CA TYR A 226 -21.74 7.23 13.89
C TYR A 226 -22.87 8.26 13.83
N GLU A 227 -22.56 9.54 13.69
CA GLU A 227 -23.55 10.63 13.65
C GLU A 227 -24.33 10.71 12.33
N SER A 228 -23.93 9.95 11.31
CA SER A 228 -24.53 9.99 9.98
C SER A 228 -25.58 8.90 9.72
N THR A 229 -26.32 8.47 10.76
CA THR A 229 -27.39 7.46 10.65
C THR A 229 -28.66 7.92 9.92
N ALA A 230 -28.75 9.20 9.52
CA ALA A 230 -29.79 9.67 8.62
C ALA A 230 -29.30 9.64 7.16
N ASP A 231 -30.02 8.91 6.30
CA ASP A 231 -29.89 8.91 4.84
C ASP A 231 -30.11 10.33 4.26
N VAL A 232 -29.14 11.23 4.43
CA VAL A 232 -29.00 12.36 3.51
C VAL A 232 -28.40 11.77 2.24
N SER A 233 -29.32 11.37 1.37
CA SER A 233 -29.10 10.90 0.02
C SER A 233 -27.86 11.53 -0.62
N ASN A 234 -26.74 10.79 -0.64
CA ASN A 234 -25.57 11.11 -1.49
C ASN A 234 -25.95 11.20 -2.99
N GLU A 235 -27.17 10.80 -3.37
CA GLU A 235 -27.75 11.16 -4.66
C GLU A 235 -27.96 12.66 -4.84
N SER A 236 -28.32 13.42 -3.80
CA SER A 236 -28.61 14.86 -3.91
C SER A 236 -27.34 15.69 -4.11
N ALA A 237 -26.25 15.42 -3.38
CA ALA A 237 -24.97 16.09 -3.60
C ALA A 237 -24.38 15.76 -4.99
N LEU A 238 -24.51 14.51 -5.44
CA LEU A 238 -24.10 14.09 -6.79
C LEU A 238 -25.00 14.70 -7.88
N LYS A 239 -26.33 14.78 -7.67
CA LYS A 239 -27.29 15.41 -8.61
C LYS A 239 -27.15 16.93 -8.67
N VAL A 240 -26.87 17.59 -7.55
CA VAL A 240 -26.66 19.06 -7.49
C VAL A 240 -25.37 19.45 -8.22
N GLN A 241 -24.29 18.68 -8.09
CA GLN A 241 -23.06 18.88 -8.87
C GLN A 241 -23.31 18.72 -10.38
N ILE A 242 -24.11 17.72 -10.77
CA ILE A 242 -24.47 17.46 -12.18
C ILE A 242 -25.36 18.58 -12.73
N HIS A 243 -26.37 19.03 -11.97
CA HIS A 243 -27.29 20.08 -12.42
C HIS A 243 -26.59 21.44 -12.53
N LEU A 244 -25.75 21.81 -11.56
CA LEU A 244 -25.04 23.09 -11.57
C LEU A 244 -24.02 23.18 -12.74
N SER A 245 -23.29 22.09 -13.03
CA SER A 245 -22.38 22.06 -14.18
C SER A 245 -23.11 22.08 -15.53
N THR A 246 -24.29 21.44 -15.62
CA THR A 246 -25.10 21.47 -16.85
C THR A 246 -25.69 22.87 -17.07
N VAL A 247 -26.18 23.51 -16.02
CA VAL A 247 -26.72 24.88 -16.05
C VAL A 247 -25.63 25.87 -16.45
N ILE A 248 -24.45 25.83 -15.81
CA ILE A 248 -23.31 26.72 -16.17
C ILE A 248 -22.88 26.50 -17.63
N PHE A 249 -22.84 25.25 -18.10
CA PHE A 249 -22.51 24.93 -19.48
C PHE A 249 -23.57 25.47 -20.48
N THR A 250 -24.86 25.35 -20.16
CA THR A 250 -25.95 25.88 -21.00
C THR A 250 -26.01 27.42 -21.01
N TYR A 251 -25.77 28.08 -19.87
CA TYR A 251 -25.73 29.55 -19.79
C TYR A 251 -24.52 30.15 -20.53
N LEU A 252 -23.34 29.50 -20.48
CA LEU A 252 -22.18 29.92 -21.27
C LEU A 252 -22.42 29.72 -22.79
N PHE A 253 -23.10 28.64 -23.18
CA PHE A 253 -23.44 28.36 -24.59
C PHE A 253 -24.44 29.37 -25.17
N ALA A 254 -25.39 29.85 -24.36
CA ALA A 254 -26.39 30.83 -24.79
C ALA A 254 -25.81 32.24 -24.97
N PHE A 255 -24.73 32.59 -24.26
CA PHE A 255 -24.14 33.93 -24.28
C PHE A 255 -22.95 34.08 -25.23
N PHE A 256 -22.28 32.98 -25.61
CA PHE A 256 -21.12 32.99 -26.51
C PHE A 256 -21.20 31.89 -27.59
N PRO A 257 -21.94 32.13 -28.70
CA PRO A 257 -22.11 31.16 -29.79
C PRO A 257 -20.83 30.81 -30.56
N HIS A 258 -19.75 31.59 -30.37
CA HIS A 258 -18.51 31.50 -31.15
C HIS A 258 -17.41 30.63 -30.51
N LEU A 259 -17.67 30.02 -29.34
CA LEU A 259 -16.75 29.09 -28.67
C LEU A 259 -16.69 27.68 -29.32
N CYS A 260 -17.40 27.47 -30.44
CA CYS A 260 -17.42 26.21 -31.19
C CYS A 260 -16.08 25.82 -31.83
N ASP A 261 -15.10 26.74 -31.90
CA ASP A 261 -13.78 26.48 -32.51
C ASP A 261 -12.66 26.16 -31.49
N LEU A 262 -12.96 26.00 -30.19
CA LEU A 262 -11.99 25.40 -29.28
C LEU A 262 -11.96 23.88 -29.52
N PRO A 263 -10.77 23.26 -29.67
CA PRO A 263 -10.67 21.83 -29.84
C PRO A 263 -11.38 21.17 -28.66
N SER A 264 -12.39 20.36 -28.99
CA SER A 264 -13.15 19.54 -28.07
C SER A 264 -12.29 19.11 -26.87
N LEU A 265 -12.75 19.39 -25.65
CA LEU A 265 -12.30 18.67 -24.45
C LEU A 265 -12.64 17.18 -24.68
N SER A 266 -11.77 16.51 -25.41
CA SER A 266 -11.86 15.10 -25.76
C SER A 266 -11.66 14.33 -24.47
N GLU A 267 -12.78 13.95 -23.85
CA GLU A 267 -12.80 13.08 -22.69
C GLU A 267 -12.15 11.75 -23.10
N LYS A 268 -10.88 11.55 -22.72
CA LYS A 268 -10.15 10.32 -23.03
C LYS A 268 -10.84 9.14 -22.36
N SER A 269 -11.15 8.09 -23.13
CA SER A 269 -11.69 6.85 -22.59
C SER A 269 -10.71 6.22 -21.61
N PHE A 270 -11.22 5.53 -20.59
CA PHE A 270 -10.40 4.74 -19.64
C PHE A 270 -9.45 3.77 -20.37
N ARG A 271 -9.91 3.21 -21.50
CA ARG A 271 -9.10 2.32 -22.35
C ARG A 271 -7.93 3.04 -23.00
N ASP A 272 -8.12 4.28 -23.45
CA ASP A 272 -7.07 5.09 -24.08
C ASP A 272 -6.05 5.56 -23.04
N CYS A 273 -6.47 5.74 -21.79
CA CYS A 273 -5.58 6.02 -20.67
C CYS A 273 -4.69 4.81 -20.33
N LEU A 274 -5.29 3.61 -20.19
CA LEU A 274 -4.55 2.38 -19.90
C LEU A 274 -3.58 1.98 -21.00
N LEU A 275 -3.95 2.19 -22.26
CA LEU A 275 -3.10 1.87 -23.42
C LEU A 275 -2.17 3.03 -23.82
N SER A 276 -2.14 4.11 -23.03
CA SER A 276 -1.19 5.20 -23.24
C SER A 276 0.24 4.71 -23.08
N ARG A 277 1.10 5.05 -24.05
CA ARG A 277 2.55 4.77 -23.99
C ARG A 277 3.17 5.25 -22.68
N PHE A 278 2.73 6.40 -22.17
CA PHE A 278 3.25 6.99 -20.95
C PHE A 278 2.92 6.15 -19.71
N PHE A 279 1.68 5.65 -19.62
CA PHE A 279 1.25 4.77 -18.54
C PHE A 279 1.98 3.41 -18.60
N MET A 280 2.15 2.83 -19.79
CA MET A 280 2.86 1.57 -19.97
C MET A 280 4.33 1.63 -19.56
N TRP A 281 5.05 2.71 -19.91
CA TRP A 281 6.43 2.91 -19.48
C TRP A 281 6.54 3.09 -17.96
N HIS A 282 5.63 3.85 -17.35
CA HIS A 282 5.58 4.01 -15.89
C HIS A 282 5.25 2.69 -15.18
N LEU A 283 4.32 1.90 -15.73
CA LEU A 283 3.97 0.58 -15.20
C LEU A 283 5.16 -0.39 -15.27
N LEU A 284 5.90 -0.40 -16.39
CA LEU A 284 7.11 -1.20 -16.53
C LEU A 284 8.18 -0.76 -15.51
N TRP A 285 8.40 0.55 -15.38
CA TRP A 285 9.33 1.12 -14.40
C TRP A 285 8.96 0.71 -12.97
N LEU A 286 7.69 0.88 -12.58
CA LEU A 286 7.19 0.49 -11.27
C LEU A 286 7.36 -1.02 -11.03
N SER A 287 7.06 -1.84 -12.04
CA SER A 287 7.16 -3.30 -11.95
C SER A 287 8.60 -3.77 -11.71
N VAL A 288 9.57 -3.20 -12.43
CA VAL A 288 10.99 -3.52 -12.25
C VAL A 288 11.47 -3.13 -10.86
N MET A 289 11.15 -1.91 -10.41
CA MET A 289 11.51 -1.44 -9.06
C MET A 289 10.88 -2.32 -7.97
N GLN A 290 9.59 -2.63 -8.10
CA GLN A 290 8.86 -3.42 -7.13
C GLN A 290 9.40 -4.86 -7.04
N LEU A 291 9.68 -5.48 -8.20
CA LEU A 291 10.26 -6.82 -8.26
C LEU A 291 11.61 -6.87 -7.54
N ARG A 292 12.45 -5.86 -7.74
CA ARG A 292 13.76 -5.77 -7.06
C ARG A 292 13.65 -5.74 -5.54
N HIS A 293 12.63 -5.08 -4.99
CA HIS A 293 12.37 -5.07 -3.54
C HIS A 293 11.86 -6.43 -3.05
N TYR A 294 10.94 -7.06 -3.78
CA TYR A 294 10.41 -8.37 -3.40
C TYR A 294 11.50 -9.44 -3.42
N LEU A 295 12.35 -9.47 -4.45
CA LEU A 295 13.47 -10.40 -4.51
C LEU A 295 14.42 -10.24 -3.32
N PHE A 296 14.69 -9.00 -2.90
CA PHE A 296 15.54 -8.75 -1.72
C PHE A 296 14.92 -9.30 -0.44
N ILE A 297 13.66 -8.94 -0.16
CA ILE A 297 12.99 -9.34 1.09
C ILE A 297 12.85 -10.87 1.14
N GLY A 298 12.46 -11.49 0.02
CA GLY A 298 12.28 -12.93 -0.08
C GLY A 298 13.58 -13.72 0.11
N THR A 299 14.72 -13.18 -0.34
CA THR A 299 16.03 -13.87 -0.29
C THR A 299 16.96 -13.37 0.82
N LEU A 300 16.49 -12.48 1.70
CA LEU A 300 17.33 -11.85 2.73
C LEU A 300 17.95 -12.87 3.69
N ASN A 301 17.17 -13.81 4.22
CA ASN A 301 17.69 -14.83 5.14
C ASN A 301 18.75 -15.73 4.48
N PRO A 302 18.50 -16.33 3.29
CA PRO A 302 19.52 -17.09 2.56
C PRO A 302 20.79 -16.27 2.28
N MET A 303 20.63 -15.00 1.88
CA MET A 303 21.75 -14.09 1.65
C MET A 303 22.57 -13.89 2.93
N LEU A 304 21.93 -13.59 4.06
CA LEU A 304 22.60 -13.37 5.34
C LEU A 304 23.27 -14.65 5.84
N GLN A 305 22.63 -15.80 5.73
CA GLN A 305 23.22 -17.09 6.08
C GLN A 305 24.51 -17.35 5.30
N ARG A 306 24.51 -17.07 3.99
CA ARG A 306 25.72 -17.20 3.17
C ARG A 306 26.82 -16.21 3.58
N LEU A 307 26.47 -14.95 3.85
CA LEU A 307 27.44 -13.92 4.23
C LEU A 307 28.02 -14.09 5.64
N THR A 308 27.32 -14.78 6.52
CA THR A 308 27.72 -15.06 7.91
C THR A 308 28.33 -16.46 8.09
N ALA A 309 28.57 -17.19 6.99
CA ALA A 309 29.02 -18.58 7.03
C ALA A 309 28.13 -19.51 7.91
N GLY A 310 26.84 -19.21 8.01
CA GLY A 310 25.86 -19.99 8.77
C GLY A 310 25.70 -19.60 10.24
N GLU A 311 26.34 -18.52 10.72
CA GLU A 311 26.24 -18.10 12.12
C GLU A 311 24.86 -17.50 12.46
N SER A 312 24.05 -18.25 13.22
CA SER A 312 22.64 -17.90 13.49
C SER A 312 22.45 -16.61 14.32
N SER A 313 23.39 -16.30 15.23
CA SER A 313 23.38 -15.07 16.04
C SER A 313 23.52 -13.82 15.16
N LEU A 314 24.45 -13.83 14.20
CA LEU A 314 24.66 -12.74 13.25
C LEU A 314 23.47 -12.60 12.30
N VAL A 315 22.92 -13.71 11.79
CA VAL A 315 21.70 -13.66 10.96
C VAL A 315 20.54 -13.00 11.72
N SER A 316 20.35 -13.37 12.99
CA SER A 316 19.34 -12.76 13.86
C SER A 316 19.59 -11.25 14.03
N GLN A 317 20.84 -10.84 14.29
CA GLN A 317 21.22 -9.43 14.44
C GLN A 317 20.91 -8.61 13.19
N TYR A 318 21.32 -9.07 12.01
CA TYR A 318 21.09 -8.36 10.75
C TYR A 318 19.61 -8.35 10.35
N THR A 319 18.87 -9.42 10.60
CA THR A 319 17.42 -9.46 10.40
C THR A 319 16.70 -8.48 11.32
N ASN A 320 17.12 -8.38 12.59
CA ASN A 320 16.61 -7.37 13.52
C ASN A 320 16.92 -5.95 13.04
N ALA A 321 18.15 -5.72 12.57
CA ALA A 321 18.54 -4.42 12.03
C ALA A 321 17.70 -4.03 10.81
N PHE A 322 17.48 -4.95 9.87
CA PHE A 322 16.60 -4.73 8.73
C PHE A 322 15.19 -4.34 9.19
N ALA A 323 14.58 -5.10 10.09
CA ALA A 323 13.24 -4.79 10.57
C ALA A 323 13.16 -3.46 11.36
N ILE A 324 14.18 -3.12 12.14
CA ILE A 324 14.27 -1.81 12.82
C ILE A 324 14.35 -0.69 11.78
N THR A 325 15.15 -0.84 10.72
CA THR A 325 15.19 0.18 9.67
C THR A 325 13.84 0.36 8.97
N GLN A 326 13.03 -0.70 8.82
CA GLN A 326 11.69 -0.60 8.23
C GLN A 326 10.72 0.24 9.08
N LEU A 327 10.89 0.28 10.42
CA LEU A 327 10.12 1.19 11.30
C LEU A 327 10.33 2.67 10.94
N CYS A 328 11.46 3.01 10.34
CA CYS A 328 11.75 4.38 9.91
C CYS A 328 11.02 4.77 8.60
N GLY A 329 10.30 3.85 7.96
CA GLY A 329 9.53 4.11 6.73
C GLY A 329 8.54 5.28 6.87
N VAL A 330 7.81 5.37 7.99
CA VAL A 330 6.92 6.50 8.31
C VAL A 330 7.64 7.86 8.28
N LEU A 331 8.90 7.91 8.72
CA LEU A 331 9.68 9.14 8.76
C LEU A 331 10.19 9.55 7.37
N CYS A 332 10.45 8.55 6.51
CA CYS A 332 10.97 8.73 5.17
C CYS A 332 9.87 9.10 4.16
N ALA A 333 8.66 8.57 4.33
CA ALA A 333 7.56 8.73 3.37
C ALA A 333 7.13 10.19 3.12
N PRO A 334 7.12 11.11 4.11
CA PRO A 334 6.82 12.53 3.87
C PRO A 334 7.86 13.23 2.99
N TRP A 335 9.11 12.77 2.95
CA TRP A 335 10.18 13.46 2.23
C TRP A 335 9.89 13.59 0.74
N ASN A 336 9.38 12.51 0.13
CA ASN A 336 9.01 12.53 -1.29
C ASN A 336 7.87 13.52 -1.57
N GLY A 337 6.84 13.54 -0.72
CA GLY A 337 5.73 14.48 -0.83
C GLY A 337 6.19 15.93 -0.70
N LEU A 338 7.06 16.23 0.28
CA LEU A 338 7.62 17.56 0.50
C LEU A 338 8.49 18.04 -0.67
N ILE A 339 9.30 17.15 -1.27
CA ILE A 339 10.10 17.47 -2.46
C ILE A 339 9.18 17.89 -3.61
N MET A 340 8.13 17.11 -3.86
CA MET A 340 7.18 17.41 -4.92
C MET A 340 6.40 18.71 -4.66
N ASP A 341 5.86 18.90 -3.45
CA ASP A 341 5.10 20.09 -3.08
C ASP A 341 5.96 21.36 -3.17
N ARG A 342 7.23 21.30 -2.77
CA ARG A 342 8.20 22.41 -2.91
C ARG A 342 8.46 22.77 -4.37
N HIS A 343 8.47 21.79 -5.27
CA HIS A 343 8.65 22.03 -6.70
C HIS A 343 7.40 22.60 -7.37
N LYS A 344 6.20 22.18 -6.93
CA LYS A 344 4.92 22.76 -7.37
C LYS A 344 4.74 24.21 -6.90
N GLY A 345 5.34 24.59 -5.76
CA GLY A 345 5.29 25.94 -5.21
C GLY A 345 6.20 26.98 -5.90
N LYS A 346 6.96 26.60 -6.93
CA LYS A 346 7.79 27.56 -7.69
C LYS A 346 6.91 28.40 -8.64
N PRO A 347 7.23 29.70 -8.85
CA PRO A 347 6.47 30.55 -9.76
C PRO A 347 6.49 29.94 -11.17
N ARG A 348 5.31 29.91 -11.80
CA ARG A 348 5.11 29.37 -13.15
C ARG A 348 5.86 30.23 -14.15
N ALA A 349 6.51 29.61 -15.13
CA ALA A 349 7.00 30.35 -16.29
C ALA A 349 5.80 30.81 -17.13
N GLU A 350 5.91 31.95 -17.80
CA GLU A 350 4.83 32.47 -18.65
C GLU A 350 4.51 31.46 -19.78
N GLY A 351 3.25 31.01 -19.83
CA GLY A 351 2.76 30.07 -20.85
C GLY A 351 2.76 28.58 -20.46
N GLU A 352 3.28 28.18 -19.30
CA GLU A 352 3.23 26.76 -18.86
C GLU A 352 1.86 26.37 -18.30
N SER A 353 1.35 25.20 -18.71
CA SER A 353 0.12 24.62 -18.17
C SER A 353 0.34 24.05 -16.75
N GLU A 354 -0.71 23.97 -15.93
CA GLU A 354 -0.62 23.35 -14.60
C GLU A 354 -0.11 21.91 -14.65
N GLN A 355 -0.43 21.20 -15.73
CA GLN A 355 -0.04 19.82 -15.96
C GLN A 355 1.47 19.66 -16.22
N GLU A 356 2.10 20.58 -16.94
CA GLU A 356 3.54 20.53 -17.23
C GLU A 356 4.38 20.80 -15.98
N VAL A 357 3.93 21.73 -15.12
CA VAL A 357 4.56 22.01 -13.83
C VAL A 357 4.48 20.79 -12.91
N ASP A 358 3.31 20.15 -12.85
CA ASP A 358 3.07 18.93 -12.07
C ASP A 358 3.90 17.73 -12.57
N LEU A 359 4.00 17.58 -13.89
CA LEU A 359 4.81 16.55 -14.51
C LEU A 359 6.31 16.75 -14.21
N ARG A 360 6.79 18.00 -14.34
CA ARG A 360 8.19 18.36 -14.06
C ARG A 360 8.58 18.09 -12.60
N ALA A 361 7.70 18.40 -11.66
CA ALA A 361 7.90 18.08 -10.24
C ALA A 361 7.98 16.56 -10.00
N THR A 362 7.21 15.78 -10.76
CA THR A 362 7.18 14.31 -10.68
C THR A 362 8.46 13.68 -11.25
N VAL A 363 9.03 14.23 -12.33
CA VAL A 363 10.26 13.69 -12.97
C VAL A 363 11.43 13.61 -11.99
N LEU A 364 11.65 14.64 -11.16
CA LEU A 364 12.73 14.62 -10.18
C LEU A 364 12.52 13.51 -9.13
N SER A 365 11.30 13.34 -8.64
CA SER A 365 10.94 12.28 -7.69
C SER A 365 11.20 10.89 -8.29
N LEU A 366 10.80 10.66 -9.54
CA LEU A 366 11.04 9.40 -10.24
C LEU A 366 12.53 9.14 -10.48
N PHE A 367 13.29 10.17 -10.86
CA PHE A 367 14.75 10.07 -11.05
C PHE A 367 15.47 9.72 -9.73
N LEU A 368 15.16 10.43 -8.64
CA LEU A 368 15.73 10.14 -7.32
C LEU A 368 15.39 8.72 -6.86
N THR A 369 14.15 8.27 -7.12
CA THR A 369 13.73 6.90 -6.83
C THR A 369 14.54 5.88 -7.64
N ALA A 370 14.78 6.13 -8.93
CA ALA A 370 15.58 5.22 -9.75
C ALA A 370 17.05 5.17 -9.29
N LEU A 371 17.64 6.32 -8.96
CA LEU A 371 19.00 6.43 -8.44
C LEU A 371 19.16 5.68 -7.11
N GLN A 372 18.23 5.88 -6.17
CA GLN A 372 18.22 5.17 -4.89
C GLN A 372 18.12 3.65 -5.09
N CYS A 373 17.29 3.17 -6.02
CA CYS A 373 17.16 1.74 -6.31
C CYS A 373 18.45 1.16 -6.90
N LEU A 374 19.14 1.91 -7.76
CA LEU A 374 20.43 1.52 -8.30
C LEU A 374 21.48 1.38 -7.18
N LEU A 375 21.59 2.38 -6.30
CA LEU A 375 22.51 2.35 -5.16
C LEU A 375 22.20 1.18 -4.21
N PHE A 376 20.94 1.01 -3.84
CA PHE A 376 20.46 -0.15 -3.10
C PHE A 376 20.86 -1.47 -3.77
N SER A 377 20.71 -1.56 -5.09
CA SER A 377 21.02 -2.76 -5.85
C SER A 377 22.50 -3.09 -5.87
N ILE A 378 23.36 -2.08 -6.00
CA ILE A 378 24.82 -2.24 -5.95
C ILE A 378 25.25 -2.71 -4.56
N CYS A 379 24.75 -2.08 -3.49
CA CYS A 379 25.10 -2.43 -2.12
C CYS A 379 24.66 -3.87 -1.75
N ALA A 380 23.44 -4.26 -2.14
CA ALA A 380 22.93 -5.60 -1.87
C ALA A 380 23.69 -6.71 -2.63
N SER A 381 24.18 -6.43 -3.84
CA SER A 381 24.95 -7.39 -4.64
C SER A 381 26.41 -7.52 -4.19
N THR A 382 26.90 -6.57 -3.39
CA THR A 382 28.27 -6.57 -2.89
C THR A 382 28.35 -7.50 -1.66
N PRO A 383 29.19 -8.55 -1.67
CA PRO A 383 29.27 -9.55 -0.60
C PRO A 383 30.09 -9.06 0.59
N TYR A 384 29.71 -7.92 1.16
CA TYR A 384 30.33 -7.34 2.35
C TYR A 384 29.28 -7.13 3.43
N LEU A 385 29.46 -7.79 4.59
CA LEU A 385 28.46 -7.88 5.63
C LEU A 385 28.13 -6.53 6.31
N PRO A 386 29.12 -5.69 6.71
CA PRO A 386 28.83 -4.37 7.30
C PRO A 386 28.09 -3.40 6.36
N LEU A 387 28.30 -3.52 5.04
CA LEU A 387 27.60 -2.69 4.06
C LEU A 387 26.09 -2.96 4.02
N GLN A 388 25.63 -4.10 4.52
CA GLN A 388 24.21 -4.44 4.51
C GLN A 388 23.37 -3.51 5.39
N TYR A 389 23.93 -2.89 6.43
CA TYR A 389 23.23 -1.83 7.17
C TYR A 389 22.85 -0.66 6.26
N LEU A 390 23.77 -0.23 5.38
CA LEU A 390 23.49 0.80 4.39
C LEU A 390 22.48 0.32 3.35
N THR A 391 22.59 -0.93 2.89
CA THR A 391 21.61 -1.56 2.00
C THR A 391 20.19 -1.47 2.57
N PHE A 392 20.01 -1.75 3.86
CA PHE A 392 18.71 -1.70 4.53
C PHE A 392 18.13 -0.29 4.57
N VAL A 393 18.95 0.70 4.93
CA VAL A 393 18.55 2.12 4.92
C VAL A 393 18.15 2.58 3.52
N LEU A 394 18.96 2.26 2.51
CA LEU A 394 18.67 2.61 1.12
C LEU A 394 17.40 1.92 0.62
N GLN A 395 17.15 0.67 1.00
CA GLN A 395 15.94 -0.07 0.63
C GLN A 395 14.68 0.59 1.19
N VAL A 396 14.67 0.98 2.47
CA VAL A 396 13.51 1.61 3.11
C VAL A 396 13.24 3.01 2.55
N LEU A 397 14.30 3.80 2.34
CA LEU A 397 14.21 5.11 1.70
C LEU A 397 13.64 4.98 0.29
N ASN A 398 14.19 4.05 -0.51
CA ASN A 398 13.75 3.84 -1.88
C ASN A 398 12.29 3.43 -1.98
N ARG A 399 11.86 2.51 -1.12
CA ARG A 399 10.48 2.03 -1.06
C ARG A 399 9.48 3.14 -0.73
N SER A 400 9.84 3.99 0.24
CA SER A 400 9.03 5.16 0.62
C SER A 400 8.86 6.14 -0.54
N PHE A 401 9.93 6.39 -1.31
CA PHE A 401 9.90 7.24 -2.50
C PHE A 401 9.12 6.60 -3.66
N LEU A 402 9.23 5.28 -3.85
CA LEU A 402 8.52 4.54 -4.89
C LEU A 402 7.00 4.69 -4.77
N TYR A 403 6.44 4.41 -3.60
CA TYR A 403 5.00 4.51 -3.40
C TYR A 403 4.50 5.95 -3.30
N GLY A 404 5.27 6.84 -2.66
CA GLY A 404 4.96 8.26 -2.63
C GLY A 404 4.94 8.89 -4.02
N GLY A 405 5.93 8.57 -4.86
CA GLY A 405 6.06 9.06 -6.23
C GLY A 405 5.02 8.45 -7.16
N ASN A 406 4.68 7.17 -6.98
CA ASN A 406 3.61 6.53 -7.75
C ASN A 406 2.23 7.15 -7.46
N ALA A 407 1.90 7.38 -6.18
CA ALA A 407 0.63 8.02 -5.81
C ALA A 407 0.51 9.43 -6.41
N ALA A 408 1.60 10.20 -6.37
CA ALA A 408 1.71 11.50 -7.01
C ALA A 408 1.49 11.45 -8.53
N PHE A 409 2.19 10.53 -9.21
CA PHE A 409 2.09 10.34 -10.65
C PHE A 409 0.66 9.97 -11.07
N ILE A 410 0.01 9.06 -10.34
CA ILE A 410 -1.38 8.65 -10.60
C ILE A 410 -2.31 9.84 -10.42
N ILE A 411 -2.13 10.66 -9.39
CA ILE A 411 -2.92 11.88 -9.22
C ILE A 411 -2.71 12.80 -10.44
N CYS A 412 -1.47 13.15 -10.79
CA CYS A 412 -1.20 14.06 -11.92
C CYS A 412 -1.71 13.52 -13.27
N SER A 413 -1.64 12.21 -13.50
CA SER A 413 -2.11 11.57 -14.74
C SER A 413 -3.63 11.39 -14.78
N VAL A 414 -4.27 11.03 -13.67
CA VAL A 414 -5.72 10.81 -13.57
C VAL A 414 -6.50 12.11 -13.38
N THR A 415 -5.88 13.22 -12.95
CA THR A 415 -6.57 14.54 -12.92
C THR A 415 -6.88 15.06 -14.34
N SER A 416 -6.39 14.39 -15.40
CA SER A 416 -6.87 14.55 -16.78
C SER A 416 -8.24 13.89 -17.06
N LEU A 417 -8.77 13.09 -16.13
CA LEU A 417 -10.13 12.58 -16.15
C LEU A 417 -10.97 13.41 -15.18
N PRO A 418 -12.05 14.08 -15.65
CA PRO A 418 -13.04 14.61 -14.73
C PRO A 418 -13.49 13.47 -13.81
N GLN A 419 -13.57 13.73 -12.49
CA GLN A 419 -14.00 12.75 -11.48
C GLN A 419 -15.40 12.14 -11.72
N LEU A 420 -16.07 12.57 -12.79
CA LEU A 420 -17.35 12.11 -13.30
C LEU A 420 -17.28 10.81 -14.12
N HIS A 421 -16.10 10.35 -14.58
CA HIS A 421 -16.00 9.25 -15.57
C HIS A 421 -15.85 7.83 -15.01
N ILE A 422 -15.28 7.64 -13.81
CA ILE A 422 -15.19 6.29 -13.20
C ILE A 422 -16.61 5.71 -12.98
N PHE A 423 -17.58 6.57 -12.65
CA PHE A 423 -18.97 6.15 -12.42
C PHE A 423 -19.84 6.10 -13.70
N LYS A 424 -19.59 6.94 -14.71
CA LYS A 424 -20.37 6.96 -15.96
C LYS A 424 -19.96 5.88 -16.96
N CYS A 425 -18.67 5.57 -17.12
CA CYS A 425 -18.22 4.53 -18.05
C CYS A 425 -18.74 3.14 -17.66
N ILE A 426 -18.73 2.78 -16.38
CA ILE A 426 -19.21 1.45 -15.93
C ILE A 426 -20.73 1.30 -16.13
N LYS A 427 -21.50 2.39 -16.05
CA LYS A 427 -22.96 2.36 -16.29
C LYS A 427 -23.29 2.30 -17.79
N GLY A 428 -22.53 3.00 -18.63
CA GLY A 428 -22.70 3.00 -20.09
C GLY A 428 -22.29 1.67 -20.75
N SER A 429 -21.21 1.03 -20.27
CA SER A 429 -20.77 -0.27 -20.79
C SER A 429 -21.73 -1.41 -20.44
N LEU A 430 -22.48 -1.32 -19.33
CA LEU A 430 -23.45 -2.34 -18.94
C LEU A 430 -24.84 -2.14 -19.57
N MET A 431 -25.26 -0.90 -19.90
CA MET A 431 -26.53 -0.69 -20.62
C MET A 431 -26.44 -1.13 -22.09
N LEU A 432 -25.26 -1.07 -22.71
CA LEU A 432 -25.04 -1.62 -24.06
C LEU A 432 -24.95 -3.16 -24.10
N ALA A 433 -24.84 -3.81 -22.94
CA ALA A 433 -24.83 -5.28 -22.81
C ALA A 433 -26.18 -5.86 -22.34
N ALA A 434 -27.19 -5.02 -22.11
CA ALA A 434 -28.53 -5.42 -21.68
C ALA A 434 -29.62 -5.21 -22.75
N ASP A 435 -29.28 -4.65 -23.91
CA ASP A 435 -30.19 -4.40 -25.05
C ASP A 435 -29.73 -5.13 -26.34
N LYS A 436 -29.19 -6.34 -26.22
CA LYS A 436 -29.05 -7.28 -27.35
C LYS A 436 -29.47 -8.68 -27.00
#